data_AF-A0A1P8RW57-F1
#
_entry.id   AF-A0A1P8RW57-F1
#
_cell.length_a   1.000
_cell.length_b   1.000
_cell.length_c   1.000
_cell.angle_alpha   90.00
_cell.angle_beta   90.00
_cell.angle_gamma   90.00
#
_symmetry.space_group_name_H-M   'P 1'
#
loop_
_entity.id
_entity.type
_entity.pdbx_description
1 polymer ?
#
loop_
_entity_poly.entity_id
_entity_poly.type
_entity_poly.pdbx_seq_one_letter_code
_entity_poly.pdbx_strand_id
1 'polypeptide(L)'
;MYVGLIIVFNDFKNEALKSNFISSINKLKDVKMCLVCNNSSDQVFEILSEIGHQNENTTVVNNKRKKSNTASVKAGARYLYNHNNLKYVGYIVGLNTFEILEELKAFIEYYKPIIEFNQREMANQKIRQTYYQSLFSVSESLKKINLETTLRLVDSKK
;
A
#
# COMPACT_ATOMS: atom_id res chain seq x y z
N MET A 1 16.24 4.80 -3.51
CA MET A 1 14.94 5.49 -3.51
C MET A 1 14.06 4.78 -2.51
N TYR A 2 13.45 5.49 -1.55
CA TYR A 2 12.51 4.88 -0.62
C TYR A 2 11.09 5.04 -1.13
N VAL A 3 10.35 3.93 -1.15
CA VAL A 3 8.92 3.89 -1.51
C VAL A 3 8.12 3.83 -0.22
N GLY A 4 7.00 4.55 -0.18
CA GLY A 4 5.99 4.38 0.87
C GLY A 4 4.90 3.42 0.42
N LEU A 5 4.38 2.60 1.33
CA LEU A 5 3.17 1.83 1.11
C LEU A 5 2.20 2.04 2.27
N ILE A 6 1.01 2.53 1.97
CA ILE A 6 -0.08 2.70 2.92
C ILE A 6 -1.02 1.51 2.80
N ILE A 7 -1.39 0.90 3.92
CA ILE A 7 -2.40 -0.17 3.94
C ILE A 7 -3.48 0.23 4.93
N VAL A 8 -4.71 0.36 4.47
CA VAL A 8 -5.85 0.77 5.31
C VAL A 8 -6.63 -0.47 5.76
N PHE A 9 -6.71 -0.68 7.07
CA PHE A 9 -7.47 -1.77 7.68
C PHE A 9 -8.78 -1.23 8.27
N ASN A 10 -9.90 -1.72 7.74
CA ASN A 10 -11.23 -1.45 8.30
C ASN A 10 -11.63 -2.49 9.35
N ASP A 11 -11.03 -3.68 9.33
CA ASP A 11 -11.18 -4.75 10.30
C ASP A 11 -9.93 -5.66 10.26
N PHE A 12 -9.83 -6.55 11.25
CA PHE A 12 -8.85 -7.63 11.26
C PHE A 12 -9.52 -8.91 11.77
N LYS A 13 -10.12 -9.69 10.86
CA LYS A 13 -11.05 -10.77 11.23
C LYS A 13 -10.40 -12.12 11.55
N ASN A 14 -9.09 -12.26 11.38
CA ASN A 14 -8.41 -13.54 11.57
C ASN A 14 -6.99 -13.33 12.08
N GLU A 15 -6.79 -13.46 13.40
CA GLU A 15 -5.48 -13.33 14.03
C GLU A 15 -4.45 -14.34 13.51
N ALA A 16 -4.86 -15.49 12.97
CA ALA A 16 -3.94 -16.43 12.36
C ALA A 16 -3.23 -15.86 11.11
N LEU A 17 -3.77 -14.80 10.49
CA LEU A 17 -3.13 -14.10 9.39
C LEU A 17 -2.00 -13.16 9.84
N LYS A 18 -1.89 -12.87 11.14
CA LYS A 18 -0.89 -11.93 11.70
C LYS A 18 0.54 -12.32 11.31
N SER A 19 0.91 -13.59 11.45
CA SER A 19 2.24 -14.11 11.07
C SER A 19 2.50 -13.98 9.56
N ASN A 20 1.48 -14.12 8.73
CA ASN A 20 1.59 -13.95 7.28
C ASN A 20 1.82 -12.49 6.89
N PHE A 21 1.21 -11.55 7.62
CA PHE A 21 1.49 -10.12 7.46
C PHE A 21 2.92 -9.78 7.88
N ILE A 22 3.35 -10.22 9.07
CA ILE A 22 4.71 -9.99 9.56
C ILE A 22 5.75 -10.52 8.57
N SER A 23 5.58 -11.77 8.12
CA SER A 23 6.50 -12.38 7.15
C SER A 23 6.51 -11.68 5.80
N SER A 24 5.36 -11.22 5.31
CA SER A 24 5.27 -10.45 4.06
C SER A 24 5.94 -9.08 4.19
N ILE A 25 5.64 -8.34 5.26
CA ILE A 25 6.19 -7.01 5.53
C ILE A 25 7.72 -7.06 5.68
N ASN A 26 8.24 -8.10 6.34
CA ASN A 26 9.69 -8.27 6.53
C ASN A 26 10.48 -8.51 5.23
N LYS A 27 9.81 -8.87 4.12
CA LYS A 27 10.45 -8.94 2.80
C LYS A 27 10.68 -7.56 2.18
N LEU A 28 9.97 -6.52 2.63
CA LEU A 28 10.00 -5.17 2.07
C LEU A 28 10.96 -4.25 2.83
N LYS A 29 12.26 -4.56 2.81
CA LYS A 29 13.28 -3.80 3.57
C LYS A 29 13.45 -2.35 3.14
N ASP A 30 13.20 -2.05 1.86
CA ASP A 30 13.38 -0.71 1.29
C ASP A 30 12.06 0.08 1.15
N VAL A 31 10.98 -0.43 1.75
CA VAL A 31 9.66 0.21 1.73
C VAL A 31 9.29 0.65 3.13
N LYS A 32 8.93 1.93 3.28
CA LYS A 32 8.35 2.45 4.51
C LYS A 32 6.86 2.17 4.52
N MET A 33 6.44 1.31 5.44
CA MET A 33 5.07 0.84 5.56
C MET A 33 4.29 1.74 6.53
N CYS A 34 3.06 2.07 6.17
CA CYS A 34 2.12 2.78 7.04
C CYS A 34 0.81 1.99 7.13
N LEU A 35 0.62 1.28 8.23
CA LEU A 35 -0.62 0.56 8.53
C LEU A 35 -1.60 1.56 9.16
N VAL A 36 -2.73 1.81 8.51
CA VAL A 36 -3.74 2.75 9.00
C VAL A 36 -4.90 1.96 9.61
N CYS A 37 -5.07 2.06 10.93
CA CYS A 37 -6.27 1.58 11.61
C CYS A 37 -7.42 2.53 11.32
N ASN A 38 -8.38 2.07 10.52
CA ASN A 38 -9.60 2.78 10.18
C ASN A 38 -10.84 2.15 10.84
N ASN A 39 -10.67 1.74 12.08
CA ASN A 39 -11.72 1.18 12.91
C ASN A 39 -11.75 1.94 14.26
N SER A 40 -12.88 1.88 14.95
CA SER A 40 -13.02 2.34 16.34
C SER A 40 -12.67 1.26 17.37
N SER A 41 -12.41 0.03 16.94
CA SER A 41 -12.02 -1.09 17.80
C SER A 41 -10.55 -1.00 18.21
N ASP A 42 -10.30 -1.01 19.52
CA ASP A 42 -8.95 -1.04 20.09
C ASP A 42 -8.19 -2.31 19.71
N GLN A 43 -8.88 -3.45 19.64
CA GLN A 43 -8.29 -4.73 19.23
C GLN A 43 -7.64 -4.67 17.83
N VAL A 44 -8.29 -4.02 16.86
CA VAL A 44 -7.69 -3.88 15.51
C VAL A 44 -6.43 -3.03 15.58
N PHE A 45 -6.43 -1.97 16.38
CA PHE A 45 -5.24 -1.13 16.55
C PHE A 45 -4.11 -1.87 17.27
N GLU A 46 -4.42 -2.68 18.28
CA GLU A 46 -3.45 -3.52 19.00
C GLU A 46 -2.78 -4.52 18.05
N ILE A 47 -3.56 -5.28 17.28
CA ILE A 47 -3.03 -6.25 16.31
C ILE A 47 -2.09 -5.57 15.30
N LEU A 48 -2.49 -4.42 14.75
CA LEU A 48 -1.64 -3.69 13.81
C LEU A 48 -0.37 -3.16 14.49
N SER A 49 -0.46 -2.72 15.73
CA SER A 49 0.68 -2.25 16.53
C SER A 49 1.67 -3.39 16.78
N GLU A 50 1.19 -4.58 17.10
CA GLU A 50 2.03 -5.77 17.22
C GLU A 50 2.74 -6.09 15.90
N ILE A 51 2.04 -6.07 14.77
CA ILE A 51 2.64 -6.27 13.44
C ILE A 51 3.71 -5.21 13.19
N GLY A 52 3.40 -3.94 13.47
CA GLY A 52 4.33 -2.83 13.27
C GLY A 52 5.59 -2.93 14.13
N HIS A 53 5.49 -3.39 15.37
CA HIS A 53 6.65 -3.55 16.25
C HIS A 53 7.63 -4.64 15.78
N GLN A 54 7.20 -5.58 14.93
CA GLN A 54 8.10 -6.60 14.37
C GLN A 54 8.97 -6.08 13.21
N ASN A 55 8.77 -4.84 12.76
CA ASN A 55 9.45 -4.29 11.60
C ASN A 55 9.75 -2.78 11.76
N GLU A 56 11.03 -2.41 11.82
CA GLU A 56 11.47 -1.02 12.01
C GLU A 56 11.03 -0.03 10.90
N ASN A 57 10.68 -0.54 9.73
CA ASN A 57 10.22 0.25 8.59
C ASN A 57 8.70 0.41 8.57
N THR A 58 8.00 -0.07 9.60
CA THR A 58 6.55 -0.05 9.69
C THR A 58 6.09 0.91 10.78
N THR A 59 5.13 1.76 10.44
CA THR A 59 4.43 2.60 11.40
C THR A 59 2.94 2.32 11.36
N VAL A 60 2.28 2.49 12.51
CA VAL A 60 0.83 2.38 12.65
C VAL A 60 0.21 3.75 12.92
N VAL A 61 -0.78 4.13 12.13
CA VAL A 61 -1.55 5.37 12.29
C VAL A 61 -2.98 5.02 12.67
N ASN A 62 -3.44 5.54 13.80
CA ASN A 62 -4.81 5.31 14.25
C ASN A 62 -5.72 6.49 13.90
N ASN A 63 -6.80 6.25 13.15
CA ASN A 63 -7.82 7.25 12.88
C ASN A 63 -8.75 7.52 14.07
N LYS A 64 -8.73 6.67 15.11
CA LYS A 64 -9.58 6.62 16.30
C LYS A 64 -11.07 6.37 16.05
N ARG A 65 -11.54 6.64 14.83
CA ARG A 65 -12.90 6.40 14.35
C ARG A 65 -12.88 6.02 12.88
N LYS A 66 -13.88 5.28 12.43
CA LYS A 66 -14.05 4.94 11.01
C LYS A 66 -14.21 6.22 10.17
N LYS A 67 -13.42 6.33 9.11
CA LYS A 67 -13.44 7.41 8.12
C LYS A 67 -13.57 6.82 6.72
N SER A 68 -13.77 7.68 5.72
CA SER A 68 -13.69 7.24 4.33
C SER A 68 -12.31 6.69 4.00
N ASN A 69 -12.25 5.75 3.08
CA ASN A 69 -11.01 5.19 2.54
C ASN A 69 -10.03 6.30 2.11
N THR A 70 -10.52 7.32 1.42
CA THR A 70 -9.72 8.47 0.97
C THR A 70 -9.15 9.29 2.13
N ALA A 71 -9.92 9.52 3.20
CA ALA A 71 -9.44 10.22 4.39
C ALA A 71 -8.37 9.39 5.13
N SER A 72 -8.53 8.07 5.17
CA SER A 72 -7.56 7.15 5.78
C SER A 72 -6.25 7.09 5.01
N VAL A 73 -6.31 7.00 3.68
CA VAL A 73 -5.12 7.09 2.82
C VAL A 73 -4.42 8.43 3.04
N LYS A 74 -5.15 9.55 3.06
CA LYS A 74 -4.56 10.88 3.33
C LYS A 74 -3.91 10.98 4.71
N ALA A 75 -4.45 10.31 5.73
CA ALA A 75 -3.86 10.28 7.06
C ALA A 75 -2.49 9.57 7.05
N GLY A 76 -2.40 8.40 6.41
CA GLY A 76 -1.14 7.68 6.25
C GLY A 76 -0.13 8.44 5.39
N ALA A 77 -0.59 9.02 4.27
CA ALA A 77 0.26 9.82 3.39
C ALA A 77 0.83 11.05 4.11
N ARG A 78 0.00 11.77 4.89
CA ARG A 78 0.49 12.89 5.70
C ARG A 78 1.56 12.46 6.69
N TYR A 79 1.40 11.29 7.32
CA TYR A 79 2.41 10.77 8.24
C TYR A 79 3.74 10.51 7.52
N LEU A 80 3.71 9.75 6.42
CA LEU A 80 4.89 9.41 5.62
C LEU A 80 5.59 10.65 5.03
N TYR A 81 4.82 11.65 4.59
CA TYR A 81 5.38 12.91 4.10
C TYR A 81 6.13 13.66 5.21
N ASN A 82 5.48 13.84 6.37
CA ASN A 82 6.04 14.63 7.46
C ASN A 82 7.26 13.98 8.13
N HIS A 83 7.30 12.64 8.24
CA HIS A 83 8.35 11.94 8.99
C HIS A 83 9.45 11.36 8.10
N ASN A 84 9.17 11.12 6.82
CA ASN A 84 10.12 10.43 5.94
C ASN A 84 10.37 11.19 4.62
N ASN A 85 9.65 12.30 4.35
CA ASN A 85 9.74 13.06 3.11
C ASN A 85 9.57 12.17 1.85
N LEU A 86 8.76 11.12 1.96
CA LEU A 86 8.54 10.16 0.89
C LEU A 86 7.63 10.77 -0.17
N LYS A 87 8.13 10.89 -1.40
CA LYS A 87 7.41 11.45 -2.54
C LYS A 87 6.66 10.41 -3.36
N TYR A 88 7.06 9.14 -3.23
CA TYR A 88 6.50 8.05 -4.02
C TYR A 88 5.82 7.05 -3.11
N VAL A 89 4.49 7.09 -3.09
CA VAL A 89 3.69 6.37 -2.10
C VAL A 89 2.51 5.68 -2.76
N GLY A 90 2.49 4.36 -2.63
CA GLY A 90 1.38 3.51 -3.04
C GLY A 90 0.38 3.30 -1.91
N TYR A 91 -0.83 2.85 -2.23
CA TYR A 91 -1.80 2.46 -1.22
C TYR A 91 -2.62 1.20 -1.60
N ILE A 92 -3.01 0.45 -0.56
CA ILE A 92 -3.97 -0.65 -0.59
C ILE A 92 -5.14 -0.27 0.35
N VAL A 93 -6.38 -0.29 -0.15
CA VAL A 93 -7.54 0.18 0.58
C VAL A 93 -8.85 -0.45 0.09
N GLY A 94 -9.85 -0.54 0.97
CA GLY A 94 -11.20 -0.97 0.61
C GLY A 94 -11.39 -2.48 0.50
N LEU A 95 -10.41 -3.24 0.97
CA LEU A 95 -10.37 -4.69 0.96
C LEU A 95 -10.53 -5.28 2.37
N ASN A 96 -10.91 -6.54 2.45
CA ASN A 96 -10.91 -7.28 3.71
C ASN A 96 -9.50 -7.77 4.07
N THR A 97 -9.30 -8.24 5.31
CA THR A 97 -7.97 -8.66 5.81
C THR A 97 -7.26 -9.68 4.93
N PHE A 98 -7.98 -10.64 4.35
CA PHE A 98 -7.40 -11.68 3.49
C PHE A 98 -7.01 -11.11 2.12
N GLU A 99 -7.90 -10.34 1.50
CA GLU A 99 -7.62 -9.67 0.22
C GLU A 99 -6.43 -8.71 0.31
N ILE A 100 -6.31 -7.98 1.43
CA ILE A 100 -5.14 -7.13 1.70
C ILE A 100 -3.86 -7.96 1.70
N LEU A 101 -3.87 -9.14 2.34
CA LEU A 101 -2.68 -9.99 2.40
C LEU A 101 -2.28 -10.49 1.01
N GLU A 102 -3.25 -10.91 0.20
CA GLU A 102 -2.98 -11.35 -1.18
C GLU A 102 -2.47 -10.20 -2.05
N GLU A 103 -3.05 -9.00 -1.92
CA GLU A 103 -2.57 -7.83 -2.65
C GLU A 103 -1.17 -7.37 -2.18
N LEU A 104 -0.86 -7.50 -0.90
CA LEU A 104 0.50 -7.26 -0.38
C LEU A 104 1.50 -8.26 -0.96
N LYS A 105 1.14 -9.54 -1.06
CA LYS A 105 2.00 -10.55 -1.71
C LYS A 105 2.22 -10.23 -3.19
N ALA A 106 1.17 -9.86 -3.91
CA ALA A 106 1.27 -9.43 -5.30
C ALA A 106 2.14 -8.17 -5.44
N PHE A 107 2.00 -7.20 -4.53
CA PHE A 107 2.88 -6.03 -4.52
C PHE A 107 4.34 -6.41 -4.31
N ILE A 108 4.65 -7.37 -3.44
CA ILE A 108 6.02 -7.86 -3.22
C ILE A 108 6.57 -8.49 -4.50
N GLU A 109 5.80 -9.36 -5.14
CA GLU A 109 6.19 -10.05 -6.37
C GLU A 109 6.41 -9.07 -7.54
N TYR A 110 5.50 -8.12 -7.71
CA TYR A 110 5.51 -7.15 -8.80
C TYR A 110 6.07 -5.78 -8.39
N TYR A 111 6.86 -5.72 -7.30
CA TYR A 111 7.32 -4.46 -6.73
C TYR A 111 7.96 -3.56 -7.78
N LYS A 112 9.04 -4.02 -8.43
CA LYS A 112 9.76 -3.22 -9.44
C LYS A 112 8.86 -2.83 -10.62
N PRO A 113 8.12 -3.74 -11.27
CA PRO A 113 7.17 -3.37 -12.32
C PRO A 113 6.15 -2.31 -11.91
N ILE A 114 5.58 -2.40 -10.70
CA ILE A 114 4.61 -1.41 -10.19
C ILE A 114 5.26 -0.05 -10.04
N ILE A 115 6.46 0.01 -9.46
CA ILE A 115 7.18 1.26 -9.26
C ILE A 115 7.55 1.87 -10.62
N GLU A 116 8.10 1.10 -11.55
CA GLU A 116 8.49 1.61 -12.88
C GLU A 116 7.28 2.07 -13.70
N PHE A 117 6.17 1.32 -13.65
CA PHE A 117 4.92 1.68 -14.32
C PHE A 117 4.41 3.04 -13.84
N ASN A 118 4.25 3.23 -12.54
CA ASN A 118 3.69 4.46 -12.00
C ASN A 118 4.66 5.65 -12.13
N GLN A 119 5.99 5.44 -12.15
CA GLN A 119 6.95 6.50 -12.45
C GLN A 119 6.81 7.01 -13.88
N ARG A 120 6.64 6.10 -14.84
CA ARG A 120 6.39 6.47 -16.24
C ARG A 120 5.07 7.22 -16.39
N GLU A 121 4.00 6.73 -15.76
CA GLU A 121 2.71 7.42 -15.74
C GLU A 121 2.84 8.84 -15.18
N MET A 122 3.56 9.03 -14.07
CA MET A 122 3.80 10.35 -13.49
C MET A 122 4.63 11.26 -14.41
N ALA A 123 5.66 10.73 -15.07
CA ALA A 123 6.50 11.49 -15.99
C ALA A 123 5.75 11.95 -17.25
N ASN A 124 4.78 11.15 -17.71
CA ASN A 124 3.97 11.45 -18.90
C ASN A 124 2.87 12.48 -18.65
N GLN A 125 2.62 12.88 -17.40
CA GLN A 125 1.59 13.86 -17.09
C GLN A 125 2.04 15.28 -17.44
N LYS A 126 1.18 15.99 -18.19
CA LYS A 126 1.42 17.39 -18.60
C LYS A 126 1.44 18.37 -17.43
N ILE A 127 0.77 18.03 -16.33
CA ILE A 127 0.65 18.88 -15.13
C ILE A 127 1.35 18.18 -13.98
N ARG A 128 2.24 18.90 -13.29
CA ARG A 128 2.88 18.40 -12.07
C ARG A 128 1.84 18.19 -10.98
N GLN A 129 1.69 16.94 -10.54
CA GLN A 129 0.79 16.57 -9.46
C GLN A 129 1.28 17.09 -8.11
N THR A 130 0.32 17.44 -7.24
CA THR A 130 0.60 17.59 -5.81
C THR A 130 0.91 16.23 -5.17
N TYR A 131 1.53 16.22 -4.00
CA TYR A 131 1.88 15.00 -3.28
C TYR A 131 0.71 14.01 -3.13
N TYR A 132 -0.48 14.51 -2.79
CA TYR A 132 -1.67 13.66 -2.63
C TYR A 132 -2.23 13.16 -3.96
N GLN A 133 -2.05 13.92 -5.05
CA GLN A 133 -2.45 13.51 -6.39
C GLN A 133 -1.48 12.49 -7.00
N SER A 134 -0.22 12.47 -6.55
CA SER A 134 0.79 11.49 -6.97
C SER A 134 0.74 10.16 -6.23
N LEU A 135 -0.21 9.97 -5.32
CA LEU A 135 -0.43 8.67 -4.68
C LEU A 135 -1.02 7.69 -5.70
N PHE A 136 -0.52 6.46 -5.74
CA PHE A 136 -1.01 5.46 -6.69
C PHE A 136 -1.67 4.26 -5.99
N SER A 137 -2.72 3.73 -6.61
CA SER A 137 -3.39 2.51 -6.15
C SER A 137 -2.60 1.28 -6.61
N VAL A 138 -2.26 0.39 -5.67
CA VAL A 138 -1.58 -0.88 -5.98
C VAL A 138 -2.49 -1.76 -6.83
N SER A 139 -3.76 -1.90 -6.48
CA SER A 139 -4.72 -2.73 -7.22
C SER A 139 -4.91 -2.25 -8.66
N GLU A 140 -4.99 -0.93 -8.88
CA GLU A 140 -5.09 -0.38 -10.24
C GLU A 140 -3.81 -0.61 -11.04
N SER A 141 -2.65 -0.48 -10.40
CA SER A 141 -1.34 -0.72 -11.03
C SER A 141 -1.21 -2.16 -11.51
N LEU A 142 -1.54 -3.13 -10.63
CA LEU A 142 -1.54 -4.55 -10.95
C LEU A 142 -2.47 -4.87 -12.13
N LYS A 143 -3.69 -4.31 -12.13
CA LYS A 143 -4.64 -4.49 -13.23
C LYS A 143 -4.08 -3.98 -14.56
N LYS A 144 -3.48 -2.78 -14.58
CA LYS A 144 -2.91 -2.19 -15.79
C LYS A 144 -1.69 -2.96 -16.30
N ILE A 145 -0.80 -3.39 -15.41
CA ILE A 145 0.39 -4.18 -15.78
C ILE A 145 -0.01 -5.53 -16.39
N ASN A 146 -1.00 -6.21 -15.81
CA ASN A 146 -1.51 -7.46 -16.36
C ASN A 146 -2.13 -7.24 -17.75
N LEU A 147 -2.92 -6.19 -17.94
CA LEU A 147 -3.49 -5.83 -19.25
C LEU A 147 -2.42 -5.54 -20.30
N GLU A 148 -1.37 -4.76 -19.96
CA GLU A 148 -0.24 -4.51 -20.88
C GLU A 148 0.47 -5.81 -21.28
N THR A 149 0.65 -6.73 -20.33
CA THR A 149 1.30 -8.01 -20.59
C THR A 149 0.47 -8.87 -21.52
N THR A 150 -0.85 -8.94 -21.31
CA THR A 150 -1.77 -9.68 -22.19
C THR A 150 -1.77 -9.11 -23.61
N LEU A 151 -1.80 -7.78 -23.77
CA LEU A 151 -1.81 -7.14 -25.08
C LEU A 151 -0.52 -7.45 -25.87
N ARG A 152 0.65 -7.36 -25.23
CA ARG A 152 1.94 -7.66 -25.90
C ARG A 152 2.05 -9.11 -26.37
N LEU A 153 1.47 -10.06 -25.65
CA LEU A 153 1.45 -11.48 -26.03
C LEU A 153 0.52 -11.77 -27.22
N VAL A 154 -0.49 -10.93 -27.44
CA VAL A 154 -1.38 -11.02 -28.61
C VAL A 154 -0.70 -10.44 -29.85
N ASP A 155 0.03 -9.33 -29.68
CA ASP A 155 0.75 -8.69 -30.79
C ASP A 155 1.98 -9.47 -31.26
N SER A 156 2.65 -10.22 -30.37
CA SER A 156 3.80 -11.06 -30.73
C SER A 156 3.44 -12.38 -31.45
N LYS A 157 2.14 -12.66 -31.64
CA LYS A 157 1.63 -13.87 -32.31
C LYS A 157 1.04 -13.58 -33.71
N LYS A 158 1.16 -12.34 -34.18
CA LYS A 158 0.86 -11.94 -35.57
C LYS A 158 2.15 -11.74 -36.35
#